data_AF-A0A9N7NFT1-F1
#
_entry.id   AF-A0A9N7NFT1-F1
#
_cell.length_a   1.000
_cell.length_b   1.000
_cell.length_c   1.000
_cell.angle_alpha   90.00
_cell.angle_beta   90.00
_cell.angle_gamma   90.00
#
_symmetry.space_group_name_H-M   'P 1'
#
loop_
_entity.id
_entity.type
_entity.pdbx_description
1 polymer ?
#
loop_
_entity_poly.entity_id
_entity_poly.type
_entity_poly.pdbx_seq_one_letter_code
_entity_poly.pdbx_strand_id
1 'polypeptide(L)'
;QVTSHTSHATTAPTTAVGGQDEDVSSYGDGGGGRDRAMERMAEQLRQLQDKVEGSPERRARGHPFSREILAAPLPNNFKETNLVYDGSSDPSRHVRTFENMTVLHGYSDSVCCRAFLSTLREGALDWFHQLPPGSIADFEDFASKLTNQYSSAVAQEKTYLTLMAMRLRERRI
;
A
#
# COMPACT_ATOMS: atom_id res chain seq x y z
N GLN A 1 68.82 -18.20 -52.46
CA GLN A 1 68.33 -19.49 -53.01
C GLN A 1 67.24 -20.01 -52.07
N VAL A 2 65.99 -20.00 -52.55
CA VAL A 2 65.08 -21.16 -52.75
C VAL A 2 64.77 -21.86 -51.42
N THR A 3 63.55 -21.83 -50.89
CA THR A 3 62.37 -22.63 -51.26
C THR A 3 61.11 -21.91 -50.73
N SER A 4 59.88 -22.05 -51.23
CA SER A 4 59.11 -23.30 -51.33
C SER A 4 57.82 -23.05 -52.10
N HIS A 5 57.39 -24.08 -52.80
CA HIS A 5 56.11 -24.23 -53.48
C HIS A 5 54.94 -24.18 -52.49
N THR A 6 53.77 -23.70 -52.94
CA THR A 6 52.48 -24.39 -52.81
C THR A 6 51.46 -23.62 -53.65
N SER A 7 50.92 -24.28 -54.67
CA SER A 7 49.74 -23.84 -55.42
C SER A 7 48.51 -24.45 -54.77
N HIS A 8 47.43 -23.69 -54.58
CA HIS A 8 46.09 -24.22 -54.80
C HIS A 8 45.16 -23.12 -55.31
N ALA A 9 44.51 -23.49 -56.40
CA ALA A 9 43.63 -22.67 -57.22
C ALA A 9 42.29 -22.38 -56.54
N THR A 10 41.64 -21.30 -56.95
CA THR A 10 40.26 -21.31 -57.49
C THR A 10 39.90 -19.88 -57.91
N THR A 11 39.58 -19.67 -59.19
CA THR A 11 39.07 -18.38 -59.68
C THR A 11 38.10 -18.59 -60.85
N ALA A 12 36.81 -18.25 -60.59
CA ALA A 12 35.80 -17.62 -61.47
C ALA A 12 35.38 -18.39 -62.77
N PRO A 13 34.28 -18.03 -63.50
CA PRO A 13 33.56 -16.75 -63.47
C PRO A 13 32.01 -16.74 -63.66
N THR A 14 31.43 -15.60 -63.29
CA THR A 14 30.46 -14.77 -64.02
C THR A 14 29.20 -15.38 -64.65
N THR A 15 28.03 -14.83 -64.27
CA THR A 15 27.07 -14.23 -65.23
C THR A 15 26.27 -13.13 -64.53
N ALA A 16 26.45 -11.91 -65.02
CA ALA A 16 25.61 -10.73 -64.82
C ALA A 16 24.27 -10.92 -65.60
N VAL A 17 23.17 -10.24 -65.30
CA VAL A 17 22.90 -8.89 -65.81
C VAL A 17 21.54 -8.41 -65.27
N GLY A 18 21.49 -7.11 -64.93
CA GLY A 18 20.34 -6.18 -65.06
C GLY A 18 19.19 -6.34 -64.06
N GLY A 19 18.78 -5.36 -63.27
CA GLY A 19 18.81 -3.92 -63.46
C GLY A 19 17.41 -3.46 -63.84
N GLN A 20 16.63 -2.98 -62.87
CA GLN A 20 15.43 -2.15 -63.08
C GLN A 20 14.99 -1.52 -61.75
N ASP A 21 14.81 -0.21 -61.80
CA ASP A 21 14.27 0.66 -60.76
C ASP A 21 12.84 0.23 -60.37
N GLU A 22 12.59 0.01 -59.09
CA GLU A 22 11.25 -0.20 -58.53
C GLU A 22 11.04 0.80 -57.38
N ASP A 23 10.34 1.86 -57.77
CA ASP A 23 9.23 2.55 -57.12
C ASP A 23 9.06 2.56 -55.58
N VAL A 24 8.60 3.73 -55.14
CA VAL A 24 8.30 4.15 -53.78
C VAL A 24 7.37 3.17 -53.06
N SER A 25 7.80 2.60 -51.93
CA SER A 25 6.87 2.07 -50.91
C SER A 25 7.03 2.85 -49.61
N SER A 26 6.30 3.98 -49.55
CA SER A 26 5.95 4.65 -48.31
C SER A 26 5.02 3.72 -47.52
N TYR A 27 5.60 2.84 -46.70
CA TYR A 27 4.83 2.04 -45.75
C TYR A 27 4.17 2.99 -44.75
N GLY A 28 2.85 3.09 -44.86
CA GLY A 28 2.01 4.02 -44.14
C GLY A 28 2.23 3.96 -42.63
N ASP A 29 2.53 5.13 -42.08
CA ASP A 29 2.29 5.53 -40.70
C ASP A 29 0.78 5.40 -40.40
N GLY A 30 0.35 4.18 -40.11
CA GLY A 30 -1.04 3.82 -39.78
C GLY A 30 -1.25 3.41 -38.32
N GLY A 31 -0.23 3.55 -37.47
CA GLY A 31 -0.26 3.12 -36.06
C GLY A 31 -0.76 4.20 -35.08
N GLY A 32 -0.54 5.48 -35.37
CA GLY A 32 -0.72 6.55 -34.39
C GLY A 32 -2.17 6.83 -33.93
N GLY A 33 -3.19 6.33 -34.64
CA GLY A 33 -4.59 6.58 -34.28
C GLY A 33 -5.05 5.82 -33.02
N ARG A 34 -4.63 4.56 -32.90
CA ARG A 34 -4.94 3.71 -31.74
C ARG A 34 -4.09 4.09 -30.54
N ASP A 35 -2.83 4.40 -30.77
CA ASP A 35 -1.90 4.81 -29.71
C ASP A 35 -2.33 6.13 -29.08
N ARG A 36 -2.68 7.14 -29.90
CA ARG A 36 -3.21 8.42 -29.39
C ARG A 36 -4.58 8.26 -28.72
N ALA A 37 -5.41 7.32 -29.15
CA ALA A 37 -6.70 7.06 -28.51
C ALA A 37 -6.53 6.38 -27.14
N MET A 38 -5.58 5.44 -27.04
CA MET A 38 -5.21 4.80 -25.78
C MET A 38 -4.56 5.79 -24.81
N GLU A 39 -3.71 6.70 -25.31
CA GLU A 39 -3.09 7.75 -24.52
C GLU A 39 -4.13 8.75 -23.97
N ARG A 40 -5.09 9.19 -24.79
CA ARG A 40 -6.22 10.01 -24.33
C ARG A 40 -7.06 9.32 -23.25
N MET A 41 -7.28 8.02 -23.38
CA MET A 41 -8.03 7.24 -22.40
C MET A 41 -7.25 7.03 -21.10
N ALA A 42 -5.95 6.76 -21.19
CA ALA A 42 -5.05 6.66 -20.03
C ALA A 42 -4.96 8.00 -19.28
N GLU A 43 -4.91 9.12 -20.01
CA GLU A 43 -4.89 10.45 -19.43
C GLU A 43 -6.24 10.80 -18.78
N GLN A 44 -7.38 10.42 -19.38
CA GLN A 44 -8.69 10.51 -18.74
C GLN A 44 -8.78 9.67 -17.46
N LEU A 45 -8.29 8.42 -17.46
CA LEU A 45 -8.26 7.57 -16.28
C LEU A 45 -7.39 8.18 -15.17
N ARG A 46 -6.23 8.74 -15.54
CA ARG A 46 -5.34 9.44 -14.60
C ARG A 46 -5.97 10.72 -14.03
N GLN A 47 -6.68 11.50 -14.84
CA GLN A 47 -7.41 12.69 -14.38
C GLN A 47 -8.62 12.34 -13.50
N LEU A 48 -9.33 11.25 -13.80
CA LEU A 48 -10.43 10.77 -12.95
C LEU A 48 -9.90 10.23 -11.63
N GLN A 49 -8.78 9.50 -11.66
CA GLN A 49 -8.09 9.09 -10.45
C GLN A 49 -7.68 10.31 -9.62
N ASP A 50 -7.01 11.32 -10.18
CA ASP A 50 -6.61 12.54 -9.46
C ASP A 50 -7.80 13.35 -8.89
N LYS A 51 -8.97 13.28 -9.54
CA LYS A 51 -10.22 13.87 -9.03
C LYS A 51 -10.88 13.07 -7.90
N VAL A 52 -10.82 11.74 -7.93
CA VAL A 52 -11.34 10.85 -6.88
C VAL A 52 -10.38 10.81 -5.69
N GLU A 53 -9.11 10.50 -5.98
CA GLU A 53 -7.93 11.31 -5.69
C GLU A 53 -8.07 12.44 -4.67
N GLY A 54 -8.36 13.66 -5.14
CA GLY A 54 -8.09 14.86 -4.35
C GLY A 54 -6.60 15.00 -4.08
N SER A 55 -6.06 16.22 -4.16
CA SER A 55 -4.64 16.43 -3.86
C SER A 55 -4.28 15.79 -2.50
N PRO A 56 -3.18 15.00 -2.40
CA PRO A 56 -2.76 14.37 -1.15
C PRO A 56 -2.57 15.40 -0.03
N GLU A 57 -2.26 16.66 -0.36
CA GLU A 57 -2.22 17.77 0.61
C GLU A 57 -3.58 18.17 1.19
N ARG A 58 -4.66 18.00 0.41
CA ARG A 58 -6.03 18.27 0.89
C ARG A 58 -6.53 17.15 1.78
N ARG A 59 -6.17 15.90 1.47
CA ARG A 59 -6.48 14.72 2.31
C ARG A 59 -5.67 14.70 3.61
N ALA A 60 -4.41 15.14 3.57
CA ALA A 60 -3.54 15.20 4.74
C ALA A 60 -3.86 16.37 5.68
N ARG A 61 -4.48 17.44 5.17
CA ARG A 61 -4.84 18.62 5.99
C ARG A 61 -5.84 18.22 7.07
N GLY A 62 -5.37 18.18 8.31
CA GLY A 62 -6.19 17.87 9.49
C GLY A 62 -6.31 16.37 9.81
N HIS A 63 -5.67 15.48 9.04
CA HIS A 63 -5.77 14.04 9.27
C HIS A 63 -4.75 13.55 10.31
N PRO A 64 -5.10 12.67 11.27
CA PRO A 64 -4.17 12.16 12.27
C PRO A 64 -2.96 11.42 11.71
N PHE A 65 -3.14 10.69 10.60
CA PHE A 65 -2.02 10.05 9.89
C PHE A 65 -1.09 11.06 9.20
N SER A 66 0.19 10.72 9.20
CA SER A 66 1.22 11.35 8.39
C SER A 66 0.90 11.29 6.88
N ARG A 67 1.54 12.17 6.11
CA ARG A 67 1.35 12.21 4.65
C ARG A 67 1.85 10.92 4.00
N GLU A 68 2.89 10.33 4.56
CA GLU A 68 3.52 9.09 4.14
C GLU A 68 2.53 7.92 4.22
N ILE A 69 1.79 7.81 5.33
CA ILE A 69 0.75 6.78 5.50
C ILE A 69 -0.37 6.97 4.47
N LEU A 70 -0.83 8.21 4.27
CA LEU A 70 -1.92 8.51 3.35
C LEU A 70 -1.53 8.29 1.87
N ALA A 71 -0.28 8.57 1.52
CA ALA A 71 0.24 8.44 0.16
C ALA A 71 0.65 7.01 -0.22
N ALA A 72 0.79 6.10 0.75
CA ALA A 72 1.16 4.73 0.47
C ALA A 72 0.13 4.04 -0.46
N PRO A 73 0.54 3.32 -1.50
CA PRO A 73 -0.42 2.54 -2.29
C PRO A 73 -0.99 1.39 -1.46
N LEU A 74 -2.26 1.04 -1.70
CA LEU A 74 -2.82 -0.20 -1.17
C LEU A 74 -2.28 -1.38 -2.01
N PRO A 75 -1.86 -2.49 -1.38
CA PRO A 75 -1.31 -3.61 -2.12
C PRO A 75 -2.45 -4.42 -2.77
N ASN A 76 -2.17 -5.07 -3.91
CA ASN A 76 -3.18 -5.83 -4.66
C ASN A 76 -3.76 -7.02 -3.89
N ASN A 77 -3.05 -7.52 -2.88
CA ASN A 77 -3.48 -8.59 -1.99
C ASN A 77 -4.18 -8.08 -0.71
N PHE A 78 -4.60 -6.80 -0.69
CA PHE A 78 -5.31 -6.25 0.45
C PHE A 78 -6.59 -7.05 0.74
N LYS A 79 -6.65 -7.59 1.95
CA LYS A 79 -7.80 -8.26 2.51
C LYS A 79 -8.40 -7.43 3.63
N GLU A 80 -9.70 -7.23 3.53
CA GLU A 80 -10.49 -6.67 4.59
C GLU A 80 -10.50 -7.60 5.81
N THR A 81 -10.48 -7.00 6.99
CA THR A 81 -10.42 -7.71 8.27
C THR A 81 -11.76 -7.67 8.96
N ASN A 82 -12.17 -8.80 9.53
CA ASN A 82 -13.38 -8.90 10.36
C ASN A 82 -13.13 -8.47 11.82
N LEU A 83 -11.92 -7.98 12.13
CA LEU A 83 -11.59 -7.48 13.45
C LEU A 83 -12.32 -6.17 13.73
N VAL A 84 -12.92 -6.08 14.91
CA VAL A 84 -13.68 -4.91 15.36
C VAL A 84 -13.24 -4.54 16.77
N TYR A 85 -13.02 -3.25 17.00
CA TYR A 85 -12.66 -2.69 18.29
C TYR A 85 -13.46 -1.42 18.57
N ASP A 86 -14.33 -1.51 19.58
CA ASP A 86 -15.19 -0.42 20.07
C ASP A 86 -14.58 0.34 21.27
N GLY A 87 -13.45 -0.13 21.81
CA GLY A 87 -12.82 0.40 23.02
C GLY A 87 -13.16 -0.34 24.32
N SER A 88 -14.01 -1.36 24.29
CA SER A 88 -14.45 -2.10 25.49
C SER A 88 -13.53 -3.26 25.87
N SER A 89 -12.85 -3.86 24.89
CA SER A 89 -11.97 -5.01 25.09
C SER A 89 -10.51 -4.60 25.33
N ASP A 90 -9.68 -5.57 25.74
CA ASP A 90 -8.25 -5.34 25.99
C ASP A 90 -7.54 -4.81 24.72
N PRO A 91 -7.08 -3.55 24.71
CA PRO A 91 -6.42 -2.96 23.54
C PRO A 91 -5.16 -3.74 23.13
N SER A 92 -4.44 -4.29 24.11
CA SER A 92 -3.20 -5.04 23.83
C SER A 92 -3.49 -6.36 23.10
N ARG A 93 -4.62 -7.01 23.42
CA ARG A 93 -5.07 -8.21 22.73
C ARG A 93 -5.49 -7.89 21.30
N HIS A 94 -6.19 -6.78 21.09
CA HIS A 94 -6.60 -6.35 19.76
C HIS A 94 -5.39 -6.08 18.86
N VAL A 95 -4.41 -5.31 19.34
CA VAL A 95 -3.14 -5.03 18.63
C VAL A 95 -2.43 -6.32 18.22
N ARG A 96 -2.19 -7.24 19.17
CA ARG A 96 -1.51 -8.52 18.88
C ARG A 96 -2.27 -9.37 17.85
N THR A 97 -3.61 -9.37 17.91
CA THR A 97 -4.43 -10.13 16.96
C THR A 97 -4.30 -9.54 15.55
N PHE A 98 -4.26 -8.22 15.46
CA PHE A 98 -4.06 -7.52 14.19
C PHE A 98 -2.65 -7.73 13.64
N GLU A 99 -1.60 -7.66 14.46
CA GLU A 99 -0.21 -7.93 14.06
C GLU A 99 -0.03 -9.33 13.44
N ASN A 100 -0.64 -10.35 14.06
CA ASN A 100 -0.61 -11.70 13.49
C ASN A 100 -1.23 -11.76 12.10
N MET A 101 -2.29 -10.98 11.86
CA MET A 101 -2.95 -10.87 10.56
C MET A 101 -2.06 -10.13 9.55
N THR A 102 -1.42 -9.03 9.94
CA THR A 102 -0.58 -8.25 9.01
C THR A 102 0.69 -8.97 8.62
N VAL A 103 1.31 -9.72 9.55
CA VAL A 103 2.46 -10.60 9.26
C VAL A 103 2.09 -11.65 8.21
N LEU A 104 0.91 -12.25 8.32
CA LEU A 104 0.44 -13.24 7.35
C LEU A 104 0.28 -12.65 5.93
N HIS A 105 -0.13 -11.39 5.82
CA HIS A 105 -0.37 -10.73 4.53
C HIS A 105 0.82 -9.91 4.00
N GLY A 106 1.87 -9.74 4.81
CA GLY A 106 3.08 -8.99 4.44
C GLY A 106 2.82 -7.50 4.21
N TYR A 107 1.95 -6.88 5.00
CA TYR A 107 1.66 -5.46 4.88
C TYR A 107 2.80 -4.59 5.41
N SER A 108 3.09 -3.49 4.71
CA SER A 108 3.95 -2.42 5.22
C SER A 108 3.23 -1.63 6.33
N ASP A 109 3.98 -0.99 7.22
CA ASP A 109 3.46 -0.14 8.30
C ASP A 109 2.36 0.84 7.86
N SER A 110 2.55 1.56 6.75
CA SER A 110 1.56 2.51 6.23
C SER A 110 0.22 1.85 5.87
N VAL A 111 0.27 0.60 5.38
CA VAL A 111 -0.92 -0.20 5.10
C VAL A 111 -1.52 -0.72 6.41
N CYS A 112 -0.68 -1.15 7.35
CA CYS A 112 -1.10 -1.55 8.70
C CYS A 112 -1.88 -0.43 9.40
N CYS A 113 -1.42 0.82 9.38
CA CYS A 113 -2.14 1.94 10.00
C CYS A 113 -3.56 2.10 9.43
N ARG A 114 -3.70 2.10 8.10
CA ARG A 114 -5.00 2.28 7.44
C ARG A 114 -5.92 1.07 7.65
N ALA A 115 -5.38 -0.14 7.59
CA ALA A 115 -6.12 -1.36 7.90
C ALA A 115 -6.51 -1.45 9.38
N PHE A 116 -5.70 -0.89 10.29
CA PHE A 116 -6.01 -0.88 11.71
C PHE A 116 -7.14 0.09 12.01
N LEU A 117 -7.13 1.27 11.38
CA LEU A 117 -8.23 2.23 11.46
C LEU A 117 -9.57 1.60 11.03
N SER A 118 -9.58 0.75 10.01
CA SER A 118 -10.81 0.08 9.57
C SER A 118 -11.35 -0.95 10.58
N THR A 119 -10.58 -1.30 11.62
CA THR A 119 -11.06 -2.12 12.74
C THR A 119 -11.76 -1.32 13.82
N LEU A 120 -11.52 0.00 13.90
CA LEU A 120 -12.07 0.84 14.96
C LEU A 120 -13.56 1.12 14.73
N ARG A 121 -14.34 1.14 15.81
CA ARG A 121 -15.76 1.50 15.82
C ARG A 121 -16.05 2.42 16.99
N GLU A 122 -17.17 3.14 16.87
CA GLU A 122 -17.75 3.95 17.94
C GLU A 122 -16.70 4.82 18.65
N GLY A 123 -16.60 4.74 19.98
CA GLY A 123 -15.71 5.58 20.77
C GLY A 123 -14.24 5.48 20.36
N ALA A 124 -13.77 4.33 19.88
CA ALA A 124 -12.39 4.17 19.40
C ALA A 124 -12.14 4.94 18.10
N LEU A 125 -13.12 4.97 17.20
CA LEU A 125 -13.03 5.74 15.97
C LEU A 125 -13.15 7.25 16.25
N ASP A 126 -14.05 7.64 17.15
CA ASP A 126 -14.19 9.04 17.57
C ASP A 126 -12.92 9.57 18.24
N TRP A 127 -12.26 8.75 19.06
CA TRP A 127 -10.96 9.08 19.64
C TRP A 127 -9.89 9.31 18.57
N PHE A 128 -9.83 8.43 17.56
CA PHE A 128 -8.89 8.60 16.46
C PHE A 128 -9.05 9.97 15.77
N HIS A 129 -10.28 10.39 15.50
CA HIS A 129 -10.57 11.68 14.87
C HIS A 129 -10.23 12.90 15.73
N GLN A 130 -10.05 12.73 17.04
CA GLN A 130 -9.63 13.79 17.96
C GLN A 130 -8.11 13.97 18.04
N LEU A 131 -7.33 13.04 17.46
CA LEU A 131 -5.88 13.12 17.49
C LEU A 131 -5.36 14.31 16.67
N PRO A 132 -4.24 14.94 17.09
CA PRO A 132 -3.64 16.01 16.33
C PRO A 132 -3.25 15.56 14.91
N PRO A 133 -3.31 16.46 13.91
CA PRO A 133 -2.92 16.14 12.55
C PRO A 133 -1.46 15.67 12.46
N GLY A 134 -1.21 14.60 11.70
CA GLY A 134 0.13 14.02 11.52
C GLY A 134 0.76 13.42 12.80
N SER A 135 -0.04 13.20 13.85
CA SER A 135 0.45 12.65 15.11
C SER A 135 0.79 11.15 15.07
N ILE A 136 0.39 10.44 14.02
CA ILE A 136 0.69 9.02 13.80
C ILE A 136 1.63 8.92 12.59
N ALA A 137 2.87 8.49 12.82
CA ALA A 137 3.89 8.33 11.77
C ALA A 137 3.96 6.89 11.24
N ASP A 138 3.70 5.89 12.09
CA ASP A 138 3.76 4.46 11.77
C ASP A 138 2.76 3.64 12.60
N PHE A 139 2.82 2.31 12.48
CA PHE A 139 1.89 1.42 13.17
C PHE A 139 2.20 1.31 14.67
N GLU A 140 3.47 1.32 15.06
CA GLU A 140 3.89 1.24 16.46
C GLU A 140 3.40 2.44 17.26
N ASP A 141 3.52 3.64 16.70
CA ASP A 141 2.96 4.88 17.25
C ASP A 141 1.45 4.77 17.45
N PHE A 142 0.74 4.25 16.44
CA PHE A 142 -0.71 4.10 16.51
C PHE A 142 -1.13 3.11 17.60
N ALA A 143 -0.51 1.93 17.63
CA ALA A 143 -0.78 0.89 18.61
C ALA A 143 -0.51 1.36 20.04
N SER A 144 0.60 2.09 20.23
CA SER A 144 0.99 2.66 21.52
C SER A 144 -0.01 3.71 22.01
N LYS A 145 -0.45 4.62 21.14
CA LYS A 145 -1.46 5.63 21.50
C LYS A 145 -2.80 5.00 21.85
N LEU A 146 -3.25 4.01 21.09
CA LEU A 146 -4.51 3.30 21.37
C LEU A 146 -4.42 2.55 22.70
N THR A 147 -3.30 1.86 22.94
CA THR A 147 -3.09 1.15 24.21
C THR A 147 -3.05 2.11 25.39
N ASN A 148 -2.38 3.25 25.27
CA ASN A 148 -2.35 4.27 26.33
C ASN A 148 -3.72 4.90 26.60
N GLN A 149 -4.53 5.11 25.56
CA GLN A 149 -5.89 5.64 25.72
C GLN A 149 -6.82 4.65 26.45
N TYR A 150 -6.79 3.38 26.07
CA TYR A 150 -7.76 2.38 26.52
C TYR A 150 -7.25 1.45 27.64
N SER A 151 -5.97 1.58 28.05
CA SER A 151 -5.40 0.83 29.18
C SER A 151 -6.06 1.15 30.52
N SER A 152 -6.69 2.34 30.65
CA SER A 152 -7.43 2.73 31.85
C SER A 152 -8.74 1.96 32.05
N ALA A 153 -9.38 1.44 30.99
CA ALA A 153 -10.60 0.64 31.12
C ALA A 153 -10.34 -0.67 31.89
N VAL A 154 -9.20 -1.32 31.62
CA VAL A 154 -8.76 -2.54 32.29
C VAL A 154 -8.36 -2.28 33.75
N ALA A 155 -7.79 -1.11 34.05
CA ALA A 155 -7.43 -0.74 35.42
C ALA A 155 -8.67 -0.49 36.29
N GLN A 156 -9.72 0.12 35.72
CA GLN A 156 -10.96 0.40 36.45
C GLN A 156 -11.73 -0.89 36.81
N GLU A 157 -11.84 -1.86 35.89
CA GLU A 157 -12.54 -3.13 36.16
C GLU A 157 -11.84 -3.97 37.24
N LYS A 158 -10.51 -4.10 37.15
CA LYS A 158 -9.72 -4.80 38.18
C LYS A 158 -9.81 -4.12 39.54
N THR A 159 -9.82 -2.78 39.57
CA THR A 159 -9.97 -2.01 40.80
C THR A 159 -11.36 -2.24 41.40
N TYR A 160 -12.43 -2.18 40.60
CA TYR A 160 -13.78 -2.45 41.07
C TYR A 160 -13.94 -3.87 41.64
N LEU A 161 -13.49 -4.91 40.92
CA LEU A 161 -13.56 -6.30 41.39
C LEU A 161 -12.77 -6.50 42.68
N THR A 162 -11.59 -5.89 42.80
CA THR A 162 -10.77 -5.94 44.01
C THR A 162 -11.45 -5.24 45.19
N LEU A 163 -12.00 -4.05 44.97
CA LEU A 163 -12.77 -3.32 45.99
C LEU A 163 -14.02 -4.10 46.44
N MET A 164 -14.76 -4.71 45.52
CA MET A 164 -15.91 -5.57 45.86
C MET A 164 -15.46 -6.78 46.68
N ALA A 165 -14.37 -7.46 46.28
CA ALA A 165 -13.84 -8.61 47.00
C ALA A 165 -13.39 -8.28 48.43
N MET A 166 -12.76 -7.12 48.65
CA MET A 166 -12.40 -6.64 50.00
C MET A 166 -13.64 -6.36 50.85
N ARG A 167 -14.64 -5.66 50.29
CA ARG A 167 -15.89 -5.31 50.98
C ARG A 167 -16.79 -6.52 51.28
N LEU A 168 -16.65 -7.60 50.52
CA LEU A 168 -17.33 -8.88 50.74
C LEU A 168 -16.62 -9.73 51.81
N ARG A 169 -15.30 -9.56 51.98
CA ARG A 169 -14.53 -10.22 53.05
C ARG A 169 -14.80 -9.62 54.42
N GLU A 170 -14.96 -8.29 54.49
CA GLU A 170 -15.30 -7.58 55.74
C GLU A 170 -16.71 -7.92 56.27
N ARG A 171 -17.62 -8.43 55.43
CA ARG A 171 -18.98 -8.82 55.82
C ARG A 171 -19.11 -10.29 56.23
N ARG A 172 -18.02 -11.06 56.26
CA ARG A 172 -18.00 -12.50 56.60
C ARG A 172 -17.26 -12.83 57.90
N ILE A 173 -16.90 -11.82 58.69
CA ILE A 173 -16.33 -11.92 60.05
C ILE A 173 -17.37 -11.30 61.00
#